data_AF-A0A4Q7NSU1-F1
#
_entry.id   AF-A0A4Q7NSU1-F1
#
_cell.length_a   1.000
_cell.length_b   1.000
_cell.length_c   1.000
_cell.angle_alpha   90.00
_cell.angle_beta   90.00
_cell.angle_gamma   90.00
#
_symmetry.space_group_name_H-M   'P 1'
#
loop_
_entity.id
_entity.type
_entity.pdbx_description
1 polymer ?
#
loop_
_entity_poly.entity_id
_entity_poly.type
_entity_poly.pdbx_seq_one_letter_code
_entity_poly.pdbx_strand_id
1 'polypeptide(L)'
;MTLLATVWDARLGYDDTAAEARALARAAGWGTASVFVTPVGSRAAGTTASGERWVRVAPPAPPARPAAQQQKALADRLYVLDAERRELEAGGAGRADRRRLRLVAEGKALRRVMERAREQELPRADVLAGLDLVEAYADALEPEVAALGATALLASGPVALVVAARLGLPTAYVPGPLPQRVAEGARDEVLTVLERRWAGRATRVRDDLPAALHGLGVPAAPAPEEEEEEERRAEGVRLGIGPANFAGQGWAWAESVRRELGAQVDVVAVQRASFAFPADVTPTEDEWASLDWQREWLPRPLSWTHALSESLRPLLGLLNGSVISGDLAALRRAGVSVAVLCHGSEVRSPRAAGALYEHAPYGPEHADVARLQETSDRNVRLLGGVGGPVFVATPDLLDSVPFAEWLPIVVAEEDFAVAPPVLERAVPVVVHAPTNPRWKGTDAIEPVLLRLQDEGLLEYRRYGTLPPPEVPAALREADVLIDHVVLGNYATLSIQAMAAGRLVLGHVHARVRRRLPLPVPVLETTPDTVEQVLRAALADRAGSAALAAQGPAFARALHDGRVSARVLGRWLTR
;
A
#
# COMPACT_ATOMS: atom_id res chain seq x y z
N MET A 1 23.10 3.58 -22.28
CA MET A 1 21.66 3.30 -22.14
C MET A 1 21.00 4.49 -21.50
N THR A 2 19.91 4.99 -22.08
CA THR A 2 19.08 6.04 -21.49
C THR A 2 18.33 5.48 -20.28
N LEU A 3 18.25 6.28 -19.21
CA LEU A 3 17.63 5.88 -17.94
C LEU A 3 16.71 7.01 -17.46
N LEU A 4 15.43 6.69 -17.28
CA LEU A 4 14.49 7.55 -16.57
C LEU A 4 14.52 7.19 -15.07
N ALA A 5 14.87 8.15 -14.22
CA ALA A 5 14.68 8.02 -12.78
C ALA A 5 13.41 8.76 -12.34
N THR A 6 12.62 8.15 -11.46
CA THR A 6 11.51 8.84 -10.79
C THR A 6 11.86 9.09 -9.35
N VAL A 7 11.64 10.31 -8.87
CA VAL A 7 11.91 10.71 -7.48
C VAL A 7 10.64 11.22 -6.83
N TRP A 8 10.25 10.61 -5.70
CA TRP A 8 8.95 10.86 -5.09
C TRP A 8 8.93 10.54 -3.59
N ASP A 9 7.83 10.89 -2.90
CA ASP A 9 7.66 10.70 -1.46
C ASP A 9 6.54 9.70 -1.16
N ALA A 10 6.92 8.47 -0.82
CA ALA A 10 5.96 7.38 -0.58
C ALA A 10 5.13 7.56 0.70
N ARG A 11 5.45 8.53 1.54
CA ARG A 11 4.61 8.88 2.70
C ARG A 11 3.28 9.52 2.29
N LEU A 12 3.18 9.97 1.03
CA LEU A 12 1.99 10.57 0.45
C LEU A 12 1.13 9.53 -0.31
N GLY A 13 1.44 8.25 -0.15
CA GLY A 13 0.90 7.15 -0.94
C GLY A 13 1.75 6.85 -2.17
N TYR A 14 1.38 5.79 -2.90
CA TYR A 14 2.04 5.39 -4.14
C TYR A 14 1.86 6.46 -5.22
N ASP A 15 2.94 6.76 -5.94
CA ASP A 15 2.93 7.73 -7.02
C ASP A 15 2.56 7.05 -8.35
N ASP A 16 1.26 7.10 -8.67
CA ASP A 16 0.68 6.52 -9.88
C ASP A 16 1.30 7.15 -11.16
N THR A 17 1.58 8.45 -11.15
CA THR A 17 2.17 9.18 -12.30
C THR A 17 3.62 8.75 -12.53
N ALA A 18 4.39 8.55 -11.45
CA ALA A 18 5.73 7.98 -11.54
C ALA A 18 5.70 6.55 -12.07
N ALA A 19 4.73 5.74 -11.65
CA ALA A 19 4.58 4.38 -12.16
C ALA A 19 4.24 4.34 -13.65
N GLU A 20 3.30 5.16 -14.10
CA GLU A 20 2.94 5.31 -15.51
C GLU A 20 4.14 5.77 -16.35
N ALA A 21 4.90 6.76 -15.86
CA ALA A 21 6.09 7.25 -16.55
C ALA A 21 7.14 6.16 -16.75
N ARG A 22 7.35 5.31 -15.73
CA ARG A 22 8.25 4.16 -15.84
C ARG A 22 7.72 3.12 -16.82
N ALA A 23 6.41 2.87 -16.84
CA ALA A 23 5.81 1.95 -17.81
C ALA A 23 6.02 2.44 -19.25
N LEU A 24 5.71 3.71 -19.54
CA LEU A 24 5.90 4.32 -20.85
C LEU A 24 7.38 4.33 -21.28
N ALA A 25 8.29 4.67 -20.37
CA ALA A 25 9.73 4.66 -20.65
C ALA A 25 10.25 3.25 -20.97
N ARG A 26 9.80 2.22 -20.24
CA ARG A 26 10.17 0.82 -20.55
C ARG A 26 9.66 0.39 -21.92
N ALA A 27 8.40 0.70 -22.24
CA ALA A 27 7.82 0.40 -23.55
C ALA A 27 8.59 1.11 -24.69
N ALA A 28 9.19 2.27 -24.40
CA ALA A 28 10.09 3.01 -25.28
C ALA A 28 11.55 2.51 -25.27
N GLY A 29 11.85 1.38 -24.61
CA GLY A 29 13.20 0.78 -24.55
C GLY A 29 14.17 1.45 -23.58
N TRP A 30 13.70 2.37 -22.73
CA TRP A 30 14.54 3.00 -21.70
C TRP A 30 14.64 2.13 -20.45
N GLY A 31 15.79 2.21 -19.78
CA GLY A 31 15.90 1.69 -18.42
C GLY A 31 15.10 2.57 -17.44
N THR A 32 14.62 1.99 -16.35
CA THR A 32 13.89 2.73 -15.31
C THR A 32 14.42 2.49 -13.92
N ALA A 33 14.39 3.53 -13.10
CA ALA A 33 14.70 3.43 -11.68
C ALA A 33 13.83 4.35 -10.82
N SER A 34 13.68 4.00 -9.54
CA SER A 34 12.91 4.77 -8.56
C SER A 34 13.78 5.12 -7.35
N VAL A 35 13.75 6.38 -6.92
CA VAL A 35 14.29 6.81 -5.61
C VAL A 35 13.16 7.43 -4.82
N PHE A 36 12.88 6.93 -3.62
CA PHE A 36 11.77 7.47 -2.83
C PHE A 36 12.04 7.47 -1.34
N VAL A 37 11.38 8.40 -0.65
CA VAL A 37 11.38 8.48 0.81
C VAL A 37 10.27 7.58 1.36
N THR A 38 10.60 6.70 2.31
CA THR A 38 9.64 5.81 2.98
C THR A 38 9.37 6.27 4.42
N PRO A 39 8.18 6.03 5.00
CA PRO A 39 7.93 6.29 6.42
C PRO A 39 8.73 5.38 7.36
N VAL A 40 9.19 4.21 6.88
CA VAL A 40 9.74 3.15 7.73
C VAL A 40 11.03 2.57 7.17
N GLY A 41 11.97 2.29 8.05
CA GLY A 41 13.18 1.51 7.79
C GLY A 41 14.40 2.36 7.50
N SER A 42 15.52 1.67 7.28
CA SER A 42 16.77 2.25 6.80
C SER A 42 16.82 2.26 5.27
N ARG A 43 17.84 2.93 4.75
CA ARG A 43 18.19 2.88 3.32
C ARG A 43 18.28 1.43 2.85
N ALA A 44 17.55 1.10 1.80
CA ALA A 44 17.62 -0.19 1.12
C ALA A 44 17.47 0.02 -0.39
N ALA A 45 17.99 -0.94 -1.15
CA ALA A 45 17.87 -0.92 -2.60
C ALA A 45 17.63 -2.35 -3.10
N GLY A 46 17.04 -2.45 -4.28
CA GLY A 46 16.74 -3.74 -4.89
C GLY A 46 16.32 -3.59 -6.34
N THR A 47 15.84 -4.70 -6.90
CA THR A 47 15.32 -4.75 -8.26
C THR A 47 13.96 -5.47 -8.23
N THR A 48 12.98 -4.97 -8.97
CA THR A 48 11.67 -5.62 -9.11
C THR A 48 11.76 -6.89 -9.96
N ALA A 49 10.67 -7.69 -10.00
CA ALA A 49 10.57 -8.81 -10.93
C ALA A 49 10.67 -8.34 -12.40
N SER A 50 10.21 -7.13 -12.70
CA SER A 50 10.36 -6.47 -14.01
C SER A 50 11.75 -5.87 -14.29
N GLY A 51 12.69 -5.87 -13.33
CA GLY A 51 14.07 -5.39 -13.56
C GLY A 51 14.27 -3.91 -13.25
N GLU A 52 13.25 -3.24 -12.71
CA GLU A 52 13.34 -1.86 -12.28
C GLU A 52 14.19 -1.75 -11.01
N ARG A 53 15.22 -0.90 -11.04
CA ARG A 53 16.03 -0.61 -9.86
C ARG A 53 15.28 0.33 -8.94
N TRP A 54 15.31 0.07 -7.63
CA TRP A 54 14.72 0.98 -6.66
C TRP A 54 15.68 1.25 -5.50
N VAL A 55 15.60 2.46 -4.96
CA VAL A 55 16.28 2.90 -3.75
C VAL A 55 15.25 3.56 -2.85
N ARG A 56 15.11 3.04 -1.63
CA ARG A 56 14.33 3.70 -0.58
C ARG A 56 15.27 4.40 0.38
N VAL A 57 14.92 5.62 0.78
CA VAL A 57 15.67 6.43 1.73
C VAL A 57 14.82 6.70 2.96
N ALA A 58 15.43 6.64 4.13
CA ALA A 58 14.78 7.00 5.39
C ALA A 58 14.58 8.53 5.46
N PRO A 59 13.56 9.04 6.15
CA PRO A 59 13.41 10.47 6.31
C PRO A 59 14.60 11.00 7.14
N PRO A 60 15.22 12.13 6.74
CA PRO A 60 16.31 12.71 7.48
C PRO A 60 15.83 13.14 8.87
N ALA A 61 16.81 13.31 9.77
CA ALA A 61 16.55 13.97 11.04
C ALA A 61 15.89 15.34 10.80
N PRO A 62 14.87 15.71 11.59
CA PRO A 62 14.30 17.03 11.46
C PRO A 62 15.38 18.09 11.71
N PRO A 63 15.42 19.19 10.93
CA PRO A 63 16.34 20.27 11.19
C PRO A 63 16.05 20.86 12.57
N ALA A 64 17.07 21.45 13.20
CA ALA A 64 16.87 22.21 14.42
C ALA A 64 15.79 23.28 14.17
N ARG A 65 14.83 23.43 15.09
CA ARG A 65 13.87 24.54 15.08
C ARG A 65 14.34 25.55 16.12
N PRO A 66 15.13 26.58 15.75
CA PRO A 66 15.78 27.45 16.73
C PRO A 66 14.75 28.15 17.62
N ALA A 67 13.62 28.58 17.05
CA ALA A 67 12.53 29.19 17.80
C ALA A 67 11.92 28.23 18.84
N ALA A 68 11.62 26.98 18.45
CA ALA A 68 11.09 25.98 19.38
C ALA A 68 12.10 25.59 20.46
N GLN A 69 13.40 25.49 20.12
CA GLN A 69 14.47 25.24 21.09
C GLN A 69 14.61 26.39 22.10
N GLN A 70 14.55 27.65 21.63
CA GLN A 70 14.58 28.83 22.49
C GLN A 70 13.34 28.90 23.40
N GLN A 71 12.15 28.65 22.86
CA GLN A 71 10.92 28.59 23.64
C GLN A 71 10.96 27.49 24.70
N LYS A 72 11.48 26.30 24.35
CA LYS A 72 11.68 25.21 25.30
C LYS A 72 12.68 25.60 26.39
N ALA A 73 13.81 26.23 26.04
CA ALA A 73 14.80 26.68 27.01
C ALA A 73 14.22 27.71 28.00
N LEU A 74 13.39 28.65 27.51
CA LEU A 74 12.67 29.60 28.36
C LEU A 74 11.67 28.88 29.29
N ALA A 75 10.93 27.89 28.78
CA ALA A 75 9.98 27.10 29.55
C ALA A 75 10.67 26.23 30.63
N ASP A 76 11.77 25.56 30.28
CA ASP A 76 12.58 24.78 31.21
C ASP A 76 13.14 25.67 32.32
N ARG A 77 13.63 26.88 31.98
CA ARG A 77 14.11 27.84 32.99
C ARG A 77 12.99 28.32 33.91
N LEU A 78 11.80 28.61 33.36
CA LEU A 78 10.63 28.96 34.15
C LEU A 78 10.23 27.85 35.12
N TYR A 79 10.27 26.59 34.68
CA TYR A 79 10.00 25.44 35.52
C TYR A 79 11.00 25.35 36.68
N VAL A 80 12.30 25.50 36.42
CA VAL A 80 13.33 25.50 37.46
C VAL A 80 13.12 26.65 38.45
N LEU A 81 12.86 27.87 37.96
CA LEU A 81 12.61 29.04 38.81
C LEU A 81 11.38 28.85 39.71
N ASP A 82 10.31 28.24 39.18
CA ASP A 82 9.10 27.95 39.96
C ASP A 82 9.34 26.85 41.00
N ALA A 83 10.15 25.84 40.68
CA ALA A 83 10.58 24.81 41.63
C ALA A 83 11.45 25.37 42.75
N GLU A 84 12.50 26.13 42.41
CA GLU A 84 13.37 26.82 43.37
C GLU A 84 12.58 27.78 44.27
N ARG A 85 11.59 28.48 43.71
CA ARG A 85 10.71 29.35 44.50
C ARG A 85 9.88 28.55 45.51
N ARG A 86 9.26 27.45 45.07
CA ARG A 86 8.43 26.60 45.95
C ARG A 86 9.25 26.01 47.10
N GLU A 87 10.45 25.53 46.80
CA GLU A 87 11.37 25.00 47.82
C GLU A 87 11.77 26.09 48.83
N LEU A 88 12.10 27.28 48.33
CA LEU A 88 12.45 28.42 49.17
C LEU A 88 11.27 28.88 50.05
N GLU A 89 10.05 28.90 49.51
CA GLU A 89 8.81 29.22 50.24
C GLU A 89 8.49 28.14 51.29
N ALA A 90 8.69 26.85 50.98
CA ALA A 90 8.55 25.74 51.93
C ALA A 90 9.58 25.81 53.08
N GLY A 91 10.76 26.37 52.81
CA GLY A 91 11.79 26.68 53.80
C GLY A 91 11.51 27.91 54.68
N GLY A 92 10.33 28.54 54.57
CA GLY A 92 9.90 29.66 55.41
C GLY A 92 10.23 31.04 54.87
N ALA A 93 10.69 31.16 53.62
CA ALA A 93 10.98 32.47 53.02
C ALA A 93 9.71 33.30 52.80
N GLY A 94 9.64 34.46 53.46
CA GLY A 94 8.53 35.40 53.33
C GLY A 94 8.54 36.21 52.03
N ARG A 95 7.50 37.02 51.81
CA ARG A 95 7.37 37.85 50.59
C ARG A 95 8.50 38.85 50.36
N ALA A 96 9.16 39.30 51.43
CA ALA A 96 10.27 40.26 51.39
C ALA A 96 11.65 39.60 51.22
N ASP A 97 11.71 38.27 51.16
CA ASP A 97 12.96 37.55 50.96
C ASP A 97 13.61 37.94 49.62
N ARG A 98 14.88 38.37 49.67
CA ARG A 98 15.61 38.87 48.51
C ARG A 98 15.78 37.80 47.41
N ARG A 99 16.01 36.55 47.79
CA ARG A 99 16.20 35.44 46.85
C ARG A 99 14.88 35.10 46.16
N ARG A 100 13.77 35.08 46.91
CA ARG A 100 12.41 34.92 46.38
C ARG A 100 12.05 36.03 45.38
N LEU A 101 12.31 37.29 45.73
CA LEU A 101 12.03 38.44 44.86
C LEU A 101 12.79 38.34 43.53
N ARG A 102 14.04 37.88 43.55
CA ARG A 102 14.86 37.65 42.35
C ARG A 102 14.25 36.58 41.44
N LEU A 103 13.86 35.43 42.01
CA LEU A 103 13.22 34.34 41.25
C LEU A 103 11.90 34.79 40.59
N VAL A 104 11.08 35.55 41.33
CA VAL A 104 9.80 36.09 40.81
C VAL A 104 10.04 37.12 39.70
N ALA A 105 11.01 38.01 39.87
CA ALA A 105 11.35 39.02 38.86
C ALA A 105 11.88 38.38 37.57
N GLU A 106 12.78 37.41 37.68
CA GLU A 106 13.32 36.65 36.55
C GLU A 106 12.21 35.88 35.84
N GLY A 107 11.35 35.16 36.56
CA GLY A 107 10.23 34.44 35.97
C GLY A 107 9.21 35.37 35.29
N LYS A 108 8.97 36.56 35.83
CA LYS A 108 8.11 37.57 35.18
C LYS A 108 8.74 38.12 33.90
N ALA A 109 10.06 38.34 33.89
CA ALA A 109 10.79 38.79 32.70
C ALA A 109 10.75 37.73 31.59
N LEU A 110 11.01 36.45 31.92
CA LEU A 110 10.99 35.35 30.95
C LEU A 110 9.58 35.13 30.36
N ARG A 111 8.52 35.22 31.17
CA ARG A 111 7.13 35.16 30.67
C ARG A 111 6.81 36.27 29.66
N ARG A 112 7.26 37.50 29.91
CA ARG A 112 7.11 38.62 28.96
C ARG A 112 7.89 38.41 27.66
N VAL A 113 9.08 37.81 27.74
CA VAL A 113 9.86 37.45 26.54
C VAL A 113 9.11 36.39 25.73
N MET A 114 8.54 35.38 26.39
CA MET A 114 7.72 34.36 25.72
C MET A 114 6.45 34.94 25.09
N GLU A 115 5.74 35.84 25.77
CA GLU A 115 4.55 36.52 25.22
C GLU A 115 4.92 37.30 23.95
N ARG A 116 5.97 38.13 24.00
CA ARG A 116 6.44 38.87 22.83
C ARG A 116 6.89 37.95 21.69
N ALA A 117 7.56 36.84 21.98
CA ALA A 117 7.98 35.89 20.97
C ALA A 117 6.79 35.16 20.30
N ARG A 118 5.66 35.00 21.00
CA ARG A 118 4.41 34.48 20.43
C ARG A 118 3.69 35.55 19.60
N GLU A 119 3.62 36.78 20.10
CA GLU A 119 3.01 37.92 19.38
C GLU A 119 3.77 38.29 18.10
N GLN A 120 5.09 38.05 18.08
CA GLN A 120 5.94 38.29 16.92
C GLN A 120 6.09 37.06 16.01
N GLU A 121 5.24 36.02 16.16
CA GLU A 121 5.18 34.80 15.32
C GLU A 121 5.96 35.00 14.03
N LEU A 122 7.23 34.56 13.98
CA LEU A 122 8.11 34.90 12.86
C LEU A 122 7.72 33.97 11.71
N PRO A 123 6.88 34.37 10.74
CA PRO A 123 6.42 33.45 9.70
C PRO A 123 7.61 32.99 8.87
N ARG A 124 8.63 33.87 8.77
CA ARG A 124 9.95 33.59 8.19
C ARG A 124 10.71 32.46 8.88
N ALA A 125 10.57 32.25 10.19
CA ALA A 125 11.32 31.19 10.87
C ALA A 125 10.79 29.80 10.49
N ASP A 126 9.47 29.65 10.40
CA ASP A 126 8.84 28.41 9.95
C ASP A 126 9.03 28.17 8.44
N VAL A 127 9.05 29.24 7.64
CA VAL A 127 9.42 29.18 6.22
C VAL A 127 10.87 28.72 6.06
N LEU A 128 11.83 29.32 6.78
CA LEU A 128 13.23 28.90 6.76
C LEU A 128 13.39 27.45 7.22
N ALA A 129 12.74 27.05 8.33
CA ALA A 129 12.77 25.66 8.79
C ALA A 129 12.14 24.69 7.78
N GLY A 130 11.11 25.12 7.04
CA GLY A 130 10.53 24.37 5.95
C GLY A 130 11.48 24.21 4.76
N LEU A 131 12.18 25.28 4.38
CA LEU A 131 13.23 25.25 3.35
C LEU A 131 14.40 24.36 3.76
N ASP A 132 14.91 24.49 4.99
CA ASP A 132 15.98 23.64 5.53
C ASP A 132 15.57 22.16 5.55
N LEU A 133 14.30 21.88 5.84
CA LEU A 133 13.79 20.51 5.81
C LEU A 133 13.77 19.95 4.38
N VAL A 134 13.29 20.72 3.40
CA VAL A 134 13.36 20.33 1.97
C VAL A 134 14.81 20.12 1.54
N GLU A 135 15.67 21.03 1.99
CA GLU A 135 17.14 20.96 2.07
C GLU A 135 17.65 19.54 2.37
N ALA A 136 17.36 19.13 3.60
CA ALA A 136 17.80 17.87 4.16
C ALA A 136 17.25 16.64 3.43
N TYR A 137 16.02 16.70 2.88
CA TYR A 137 15.53 15.60 2.04
C TYR A 137 16.27 15.54 0.71
N ALA A 138 16.53 16.68 0.08
CA ALA A 138 17.27 16.74 -1.17
C ALA A 138 18.69 16.21 -0.98
N ASP A 139 19.37 16.60 0.10
CA ASP A 139 20.71 16.10 0.46
C ASP A 139 20.75 14.58 0.65
N ALA A 140 19.67 13.97 1.16
CA ALA A 140 19.57 12.53 1.34
C ALA A 140 19.28 11.77 0.03
N LEU A 141 18.59 12.40 -0.93
CA LEU A 141 18.16 11.77 -2.18
C LEU A 141 19.17 11.99 -3.32
N GLU A 142 19.84 13.15 -3.35
CA GLU A 142 20.74 13.54 -4.44
C GLU A 142 21.86 12.53 -4.71
N PRO A 143 22.61 12.02 -3.70
CA PRO A 143 23.63 11.01 -3.95
C PRO A 143 23.07 9.70 -4.53
N GLU A 144 21.86 9.31 -4.13
CA GLU A 144 21.21 8.09 -4.61
C GLU A 144 20.78 8.23 -6.07
N VAL A 145 20.23 9.39 -6.44
CA VAL A 145 19.87 9.68 -7.84
C VAL A 145 21.11 9.80 -8.72
N ALA A 146 22.17 10.47 -8.24
CA ALA A 146 23.44 10.57 -8.95
C ALA A 146 24.07 9.20 -9.21
N ALA A 147 24.05 8.30 -8.20
CA ALA A 147 24.60 6.95 -8.32
C ALA A 147 23.86 6.07 -9.35
N LEU A 148 22.61 6.36 -9.68
CA LEU A 148 21.85 5.60 -10.68
C LEU A 148 22.31 5.87 -12.12
N GLY A 149 22.95 7.02 -12.38
CA GLY A 149 23.34 7.46 -13.72
C GLY A 149 22.14 7.82 -14.61
N ALA A 150 21.14 8.51 -14.05
CA ALA A 150 19.94 8.91 -14.78
C ALA A 150 20.24 9.94 -15.89
N THR A 151 19.58 9.78 -17.04
CA THR A 151 19.67 10.73 -18.16
C THR A 151 18.51 11.72 -18.17
N ALA A 152 17.40 11.38 -17.53
CA ALA A 152 16.25 12.26 -17.31
C ALA A 152 15.56 11.90 -16.00
N LEU A 153 14.79 12.85 -15.46
CA LEU A 153 14.15 12.73 -14.16
C LEU A 153 12.65 13.09 -14.23
N LEU A 154 11.79 12.24 -13.67
CA LEU A 154 10.44 12.66 -13.27
C LEU A 154 10.49 13.04 -11.79
N ALA A 155 10.31 14.34 -11.52
CA ALA A 155 10.34 14.91 -10.18
C ALA A 155 8.92 15.05 -9.67
N SER A 156 8.52 14.22 -8.72
CA SER A 156 7.22 14.34 -8.06
C SER A 156 7.34 15.05 -6.72
N GLY A 157 6.80 16.26 -6.69
CA GLY A 157 6.81 17.13 -5.52
C GLY A 157 8.07 17.99 -5.39
N PRO A 158 8.02 18.97 -4.47
CA PRO A 158 9.02 20.03 -4.37
C PRO A 158 10.42 19.53 -4.01
N VAL A 159 10.53 18.48 -3.18
CA VAL A 159 11.83 17.88 -2.83
C VAL A 159 12.52 17.30 -4.07
N ALA A 160 11.79 16.54 -4.88
CA ALA A 160 12.31 15.94 -6.10
C ALA A 160 12.74 17.00 -7.13
N LEU A 161 12.02 18.13 -7.19
CA LEU A 161 12.38 19.27 -8.03
C LEU A 161 13.73 19.87 -7.63
N VAL A 162 14.03 19.96 -6.33
CA VAL A 162 15.33 20.44 -5.83
C VAL A 162 16.45 19.52 -6.30
N VAL A 163 16.27 18.20 -6.13
CA VAL A 163 17.25 17.18 -6.54
C VAL A 163 17.52 17.27 -8.04
N ALA A 164 16.48 17.32 -8.86
CA ALA A 164 16.58 17.52 -10.31
C ALA A 164 17.37 18.77 -10.67
N ALA A 165 17.04 19.91 -10.05
CA ALA A 165 17.67 21.19 -10.33
C ALA A 165 19.15 21.22 -9.96
N ARG A 166 19.56 20.59 -8.84
CA ARG A 166 20.96 20.50 -8.42
C ARG A 166 21.80 19.61 -9.33
N LEU A 167 21.22 18.51 -9.81
CA LEU A 167 21.88 17.58 -10.74
C LEU A 167 21.89 18.08 -12.19
N GLY A 168 21.11 19.13 -12.51
CA GLY A 168 21.04 19.69 -13.86
C GLY A 168 20.41 18.73 -14.89
N LEU A 169 19.55 17.81 -14.45
CA LEU A 169 18.93 16.82 -15.32
C LEU A 169 17.71 17.38 -16.06
N PRO A 170 17.47 16.98 -17.33
CA PRO A 170 16.18 17.19 -17.97
C PRO A 170 15.06 16.62 -17.10
N THR A 171 14.08 17.47 -16.76
CA THR A 171 13.11 17.14 -15.71
C THR A 171 11.67 17.40 -16.15
N ALA A 172 10.82 16.39 -15.96
CA ALA A 172 9.37 16.56 -15.93
C ALA A 172 8.93 16.68 -14.46
N TYR A 173 8.23 17.76 -14.13
CA TYR A 173 7.85 18.10 -12.76
C TYR A 173 6.36 17.87 -12.52
N VAL A 174 6.03 16.96 -11.60
CA VAL A 174 4.68 16.72 -11.10
C VAL A 174 4.53 17.49 -9.78
N PRO A 175 3.69 18.54 -9.71
CA PRO A 175 3.45 19.27 -8.47
C PRO A 175 2.89 18.35 -7.38
N GLY A 176 3.26 18.63 -6.12
CA GLY A 176 2.84 17.82 -4.99
C GLY A 176 3.03 18.56 -3.67
N PRO A 177 2.51 18.00 -2.56
CA PRO A 177 2.60 18.66 -1.26
C PRO A 177 4.02 18.61 -0.70
N LEU A 178 4.29 19.51 0.24
CA LEU A 178 5.52 19.49 1.04
C LEU A 178 5.53 18.31 2.03
N PRO A 179 6.71 17.91 2.52
CA PRO A 179 6.81 16.97 3.64
C PRO A 179 5.91 17.38 4.80
N GLN A 180 5.17 16.44 5.39
CA GLN A 180 4.18 16.72 6.46
C GLN A 180 4.76 17.49 7.67
N ARG A 181 6.08 17.43 7.89
CA ARG A 181 6.78 18.15 8.97
C ARG A 181 6.94 19.66 8.74
N VAL A 182 6.61 20.18 7.56
CA VAL A 182 6.53 21.64 7.32
C VAL A 182 5.28 22.20 7.98
N ALA A 183 5.44 23.26 8.78
CA ALA A 183 4.36 23.94 9.48
C ALA A 183 3.30 24.46 8.50
N GLU A 184 2.02 24.24 8.81
CA GLU A 184 0.90 24.51 7.92
C GLU A 184 0.86 25.96 7.43
N GLY A 185 1.02 26.92 8.34
CA GLY A 185 1.05 28.36 8.01
C GLY A 185 2.24 28.81 7.15
N ALA A 186 3.26 27.96 6.96
CA ALA A 186 4.43 28.27 6.14
C ALA A 186 4.44 27.56 4.78
N ARG A 187 3.52 26.62 4.53
CA ARG A 187 3.58 25.73 3.35
C ARG A 187 3.50 26.49 2.03
N ASP A 188 2.58 27.44 1.91
CA ASP A 188 2.35 28.19 0.67
C ASP A 188 3.54 29.07 0.31
N GLU A 189 4.13 29.75 1.30
CA GLU A 189 5.31 30.59 1.09
C GLU A 189 6.53 29.74 0.73
N VAL A 190 6.74 28.60 1.41
CA VAL A 190 7.80 27.63 1.07
C VAL A 190 7.63 27.14 -0.37
N LEU A 191 6.44 26.63 -0.75
CA LEU A 191 6.17 26.19 -2.13
C LEU A 191 6.45 27.30 -3.15
N THR A 192 5.96 28.51 -2.87
CA THR A 192 6.18 29.67 -3.74
C THR A 192 7.66 29.97 -3.94
N VAL A 193 8.48 29.91 -2.88
CA VAL A 193 9.93 30.13 -2.98
C VAL A 193 10.59 29.04 -3.83
N LEU A 194 10.29 27.77 -3.59
CA LEU A 194 10.88 26.64 -4.31
C LEU A 194 10.50 26.67 -5.80
N GLU A 195 9.21 26.87 -6.10
CA GLU A 195 8.71 26.95 -7.48
C GLU A 195 9.28 28.17 -8.22
N ARG A 196 9.31 29.37 -7.61
CA ARG A 196 9.93 30.54 -8.26
C ARG A 196 11.40 30.30 -8.58
N ARG A 197 12.12 29.62 -7.68
CA ARG A 197 13.54 29.38 -7.84
C ARG A 197 13.85 28.34 -8.91
N TRP A 198 13.01 27.31 -9.07
CA TRP A 198 13.35 26.13 -9.89
C TRP A 198 12.34 25.72 -10.95
N ALA A 199 11.11 26.24 -10.98
CA ALA A 199 10.12 25.86 -11.98
C ALA A 199 10.57 26.14 -13.42
N GLY A 200 11.35 27.20 -13.65
CA GLY A 200 11.93 27.50 -14.97
C GLY A 200 12.98 26.50 -15.46
N ARG A 201 13.39 25.52 -14.63
CA ARG A 201 14.33 24.46 -14.97
C ARG A 201 13.67 23.11 -15.27
N ALA A 202 12.34 23.00 -15.18
CA ALA A 202 11.62 21.75 -15.38
C ALA A 202 10.35 21.96 -16.22
N THR A 203 9.98 20.96 -17.02
CA THR A 203 8.72 20.94 -17.76
C THR A 203 7.61 20.46 -16.83
N ARG A 204 6.67 21.34 -16.47
CA ARG A 204 5.56 20.98 -15.57
C ARG A 204 4.61 20.00 -16.28
N VAL A 205 4.37 18.85 -15.65
CA VAL A 205 3.33 17.90 -16.07
C VAL A 205 1.97 18.50 -15.71
N ARG A 206 1.11 18.62 -16.72
CA ARG A 206 -0.29 19.03 -16.55
C ARG A 206 -1.14 17.77 -16.69
N ASP A 207 -1.75 17.59 -17.87
CA ASP A 207 -2.67 16.47 -18.13
C ASP A 207 -2.11 15.45 -19.15
N ASP A 208 -0.95 15.75 -19.74
CA ASP A 208 -0.33 14.93 -20.79
C ASP A 208 1.08 14.50 -20.37
N LEU A 209 1.14 13.42 -19.60
CA LEU A 209 2.39 12.79 -19.21
C LEU A 209 3.20 12.30 -20.43
N PRO A 210 2.60 11.64 -21.45
CA PRO A 210 3.31 11.28 -22.68
C PRO A 210 4.03 12.47 -23.34
N ALA A 211 3.38 13.62 -23.49
CA ALA A 211 4.02 14.82 -24.05
C ALA A 211 5.17 15.34 -23.20
N ALA A 212 5.03 15.30 -21.86
CA ALA A 212 6.10 15.69 -20.95
C ALA A 212 7.32 14.76 -21.10
N LEU A 213 7.10 13.44 -21.18
CA LEU A 213 8.16 12.46 -21.38
C LEU A 213 8.83 12.58 -22.76
N HIS A 214 8.04 12.87 -23.81
CA HIS A 214 8.57 13.19 -25.13
C HIS A 214 9.47 14.43 -25.09
N GLY A 215 9.12 15.45 -24.30
CA GLY A 215 9.98 16.60 -24.03
C GLY A 215 11.31 16.26 -23.34
N LEU A 216 11.38 15.11 -22.64
CA LEU A 216 12.62 14.56 -22.06
C LEU A 216 13.40 13.66 -23.03
N GLY A 217 12.90 13.47 -24.25
CA GLY A 217 13.48 12.57 -25.25
C GLY A 217 13.08 11.10 -25.09
N VAL A 218 12.13 10.77 -24.22
CA VAL A 218 11.52 9.43 -24.20
C VAL A 218 10.62 9.34 -25.44
N PRO A 219 10.93 8.48 -26.43
CA PRO A 219 10.12 8.41 -27.63
C PRO A 219 8.70 7.94 -27.27
N ALA A 220 7.74 8.27 -28.13
CA ALA A 220 6.43 7.65 -28.01
C ALA A 220 6.63 6.14 -28.01
N ALA A 221 6.05 5.47 -27.01
CA ALA A 221 6.02 4.02 -27.03
C ALA A 221 5.40 3.60 -28.37
N PRO A 222 5.94 2.56 -29.05
CA PRO A 222 5.23 1.97 -30.16
C PRO A 222 3.80 1.64 -29.69
N ALA A 223 2.83 1.64 -30.62
CA ALA A 223 1.53 1.04 -30.32
C ALA A 223 1.82 -0.31 -29.63
N PRO A 224 1.10 -0.67 -28.55
CA PRO A 224 1.31 -1.97 -27.95
C PRO A 224 1.16 -2.98 -29.08
N GLU A 225 2.29 -3.46 -29.59
CA GLU A 225 2.30 -4.74 -30.28
C GLU A 225 1.65 -5.63 -29.22
N GLU A 226 0.64 -6.41 -29.61
CA GLU A 226 0.41 -7.65 -28.91
C GLU A 226 1.81 -8.24 -28.86
N GLU A 227 2.51 -8.13 -27.73
CA GLU A 227 3.79 -8.77 -27.61
C GLU A 227 3.43 -10.19 -28.04
N GLU A 228 3.99 -10.66 -29.16
CA GLU A 228 4.21 -12.08 -29.33
C GLU A 228 5.22 -12.39 -28.22
N GLU A 229 4.67 -12.44 -27.00
CA GLU A 229 5.32 -12.38 -25.71
C GLU A 229 5.83 -13.80 -25.59
N GLU A 230 6.97 -14.04 -26.24
CA GLU A 230 7.65 -15.32 -26.42
C GLU A 230 7.29 -16.24 -25.26
N GLU A 231 6.49 -17.30 -25.51
CA GLU A 231 5.91 -18.15 -24.46
C GLU A 231 6.99 -18.48 -23.42
N ARG A 232 6.99 -17.76 -22.30
CA ARG A 232 8.03 -17.89 -21.28
C ARG A 232 7.78 -19.20 -20.56
N ARG A 233 8.31 -20.28 -21.12
CA ARG A 233 8.29 -21.59 -20.47
C ARG A 233 9.29 -21.56 -19.32
N ALA A 234 8.84 -22.04 -18.17
CA ALA A 234 9.63 -22.22 -16.97
C ALA A 234 9.88 -23.72 -16.72
N GLU A 235 10.05 -24.49 -17.81
CA GLU A 235 10.34 -25.92 -17.76
C GLU A 235 11.65 -26.16 -16.99
N GLY A 236 11.56 -26.88 -15.87
CA GLY A 236 12.68 -27.08 -14.93
C GLY A 236 12.63 -26.23 -13.66
N VAL A 237 11.74 -25.24 -13.59
CA VAL A 237 11.43 -24.53 -12.35
C VAL A 237 10.62 -25.44 -11.42
N ARG A 238 11.09 -25.53 -10.18
CA ARG A 238 10.34 -26.03 -9.02
C ARG A 238 10.04 -24.86 -8.09
N LEU A 239 8.78 -24.47 -7.99
CA LEU A 239 8.31 -23.36 -7.18
C LEU A 239 7.59 -23.89 -5.93
N GLY A 240 8.01 -23.48 -4.74
CA GLY A 240 7.20 -23.62 -3.53
C GLY A 240 6.39 -22.37 -3.24
N ILE A 241 5.11 -22.50 -2.89
CA ILE A 241 4.24 -21.39 -2.46
C ILE A 241 3.68 -21.71 -1.07
N GLY A 242 3.75 -20.75 -0.14
CA GLY A 242 3.09 -20.93 1.14
C GLY A 242 3.54 -20.01 2.28
N PRO A 243 3.11 -20.30 3.52
CA PRO A 243 2.17 -21.34 3.88
C PRO A 243 0.78 -20.79 4.25
N ALA A 244 0.39 -19.63 3.69
CA ALA A 244 -0.81 -18.92 4.13
C ALA A 244 -2.07 -19.40 3.39
N ASN A 245 -1.98 -19.51 2.05
CA ASN A 245 -3.04 -19.89 1.13
C ASN A 245 -4.39 -19.17 1.42
N PHE A 246 -4.33 -17.88 1.77
CA PHE A 246 -5.52 -17.10 2.10
C PHE A 246 -6.47 -17.06 0.92
N ALA A 247 -7.75 -17.37 1.16
CA ALA A 247 -8.77 -17.46 0.11
C ALA A 247 -8.40 -18.41 -1.06
N GLY A 248 -7.57 -19.43 -0.81
CA GLY A 248 -7.12 -20.40 -1.82
C GLY A 248 -6.16 -19.82 -2.86
N GLN A 249 -5.61 -18.64 -2.62
CA GLN A 249 -4.84 -17.93 -3.63
C GLN A 249 -3.48 -18.57 -3.93
N GLY A 250 -2.83 -19.17 -2.92
CA GLY A 250 -1.60 -19.94 -3.12
C GLY A 250 -1.81 -21.06 -4.14
N TRP A 251 -2.93 -21.77 -4.05
CA TRP A 251 -3.34 -22.77 -5.02
C TRP A 251 -3.69 -22.18 -6.39
N ALA A 252 -4.48 -21.10 -6.42
CA ALA A 252 -4.91 -20.49 -7.66
C ALA A 252 -3.72 -19.92 -8.49
N TRP A 253 -2.73 -19.33 -7.83
CA TRP A 253 -1.47 -18.94 -8.48
C TRP A 253 -0.66 -20.15 -8.93
N ALA A 254 -0.62 -21.24 -8.15
CA ALA A 254 0.06 -22.46 -8.55
C ALA A 254 -0.53 -23.05 -9.83
N GLU A 255 -1.86 -23.15 -9.92
CA GLU A 255 -2.55 -23.62 -11.13
C GLU A 255 -2.27 -22.71 -12.33
N SER A 256 -2.27 -21.40 -12.13
CA SER A 256 -1.91 -20.44 -13.16
C SER A 256 -0.48 -20.66 -13.67
N VAL A 257 0.48 -20.85 -12.77
CA VAL A 257 1.88 -21.10 -13.13
C VAL A 257 2.05 -22.45 -13.82
N ARG A 258 1.38 -23.50 -13.35
CA ARG A 258 1.40 -24.84 -13.97
C ARG A 258 0.87 -24.77 -15.41
N ARG A 259 -0.30 -24.15 -15.60
CA ARG A 259 -0.99 -24.04 -16.89
C ARG A 259 -0.25 -23.17 -17.90
N GLU A 260 0.16 -21.97 -17.49
CA GLU A 260 0.72 -20.98 -18.41
C GLU A 260 2.23 -21.16 -18.62
N LEU A 261 2.99 -21.54 -17.58
CA LEU A 261 4.46 -21.58 -17.63
C LEU A 261 5.05 -22.99 -17.66
N GLY A 262 4.26 -24.04 -17.37
CA GLY A 262 4.74 -25.43 -17.34
C GLY A 262 5.70 -25.75 -16.18
N ALA A 263 5.76 -24.89 -15.15
CA ALA A 263 6.61 -25.13 -13.97
C ALA A 263 5.99 -26.16 -13.03
N GLN A 264 6.84 -26.87 -12.29
CA GLN A 264 6.42 -27.69 -11.16
C GLN A 264 6.18 -26.78 -9.96
N VAL A 265 5.02 -26.92 -9.32
CA VAL A 265 4.66 -26.10 -8.16
C VAL A 265 4.25 -27.00 -7.01
N ASP A 266 4.75 -26.69 -5.81
CA ASP A 266 4.34 -27.28 -4.54
C ASP A 266 3.66 -26.19 -3.70
N VAL A 267 2.43 -26.44 -3.25
CA VAL A 267 1.72 -25.55 -2.33
C VAL A 267 1.70 -26.17 -0.95
N VAL A 268 2.24 -25.44 0.03
CA VAL A 268 2.10 -25.77 1.46
C VAL A 268 1.12 -24.79 2.08
N ALA A 269 0.24 -25.26 2.96
CA ALA A 269 -0.72 -24.41 3.67
C ALA A 269 -0.92 -24.91 5.10
N VAL A 270 -0.55 -24.12 6.11
CA VAL A 270 -0.83 -24.50 7.50
C VAL A 270 -2.34 -24.49 7.71
N GLN A 271 -2.88 -25.63 8.18
CA GLN A 271 -4.31 -25.80 8.37
C GLN A 271 -4.86 -24.76 9.34
N ARG A 272 -6.03 -24.22 9.00
CA ARG A 272 -6.80 -23.32 9.85
C ARG A 272 -8.19 -23.88 10.05
N ALA A 273 -8.70 -23.81 11.28
CA ALA A 273 -9.97 -24.41 11.67
C ALA A 273 -11.18 -23.96 10.83
N SER A 274 -11.12 -22.80 10.17
CA SER A 274 -12.28 -22.16 9.52
C SER A 274 -12.35 -22.29 8.00
N PHE A 275 -11.28 -22.72 7.31
CA PHE A 275 -11.26 -22.80 5.85
C PHE A 275 -10.33 -23.91 5.36
N ALA A 276 -10.85 -24.83 4.54
CA ALA A 276 -10.07 -25.85 3.85
C ALA A 276 -9.93 -25.44 2.37
N PHE A 277 -8.74 -24.98 1.99
CA PHE A 277 -8.37 -24.73 0.60
C PHE A 277 -7.40 -25.82 0.12
N PRO A 278 -7.44 -26.20 -1.17
CA PRO A 278 -6.50 -27.18 -1.72
C PRO A 278 -5.04 -26.74 -1.54
N ALA A 279 -4.19 -27.70 -1.20
CA ALA A 279 -2.73 -27.57 -1.12
C ALA A 279 -2.11 -28.96 -1.21
N ASP A 280 -0.85 -29.05 -1.66
CA ASP A 280 -0.12 -30.32 -1.77
C ASP A 280 0.31 -30.84 -0.39
N VAL A 281 0.51 -29.94 0.58
CA VAL A 281 0.93 -30.26 1.96
C VAL A 281 0.18 -29.38 2.95
N THR A 282 -0.51 -30.01 3.91
CA THR A 282 -1.37 -29.30 4.87
C THR A 282 -1.03 -29.67 6.32
N PRO A 283 0.09 -29.18 6.88
CA PRO A 283 0.42 -29.45 8.27
C PRO A 283 -0.54 -28.71 9.20
N THR A 284 -0.83 -29.31 10.35
CA THR A 284 -1.44 -28.62 11.50
C THR A 284 -0.48 -27.57 12.06
N GLU A 285 -0.99 -26.66 12.90
CA GLU A 285 -0.13 -25.67 13.58
C GLU A 285 0.92 -26.36 14.49
N ASP A 286 0.55 -27.46 15.13
CA ASP A 286 1.44 -28.26 15.98
C ASP A 286 2.53 -28.96 15.17
N GLU A 287 2.18 -29.54 14.01
CA GLU A 287 3.17 -30.12 13.09
C GLU A 287 4.12 -29.06 12.55
N TRP A 288 3.61 -27.89 12.16
CA TRP A 288 4.43 -26.78 11.66
C TRP A 288 5.46 -26.27 12.71
N ALA A 289 5.12 -26.39 14.00
CA ALA A 289 6.00 -26.08 15.12
C ALA A 289 6.91 -27.24 15.55
N SER A 290 6.60 -28.47 15.16
CA SER A 290 7.30 -29.69 15.58
C SER A 290 8.68 -29.81 14.93
N LEU A 291 9.72 -30.05 15.72
CA LEU A 291 11.06 -30.27 15.18
C LEU A 291 11.15 -31.53 14.32
N ASP A 292 10.44 -32.59 14.69
CA ASP A 292 10.48 -33.85 13.96
C ASP A 292 9.85 -33.70 12.58
N TRP A 293 8.67 -33.07 12.52
CA TRP A 293 8.01 -32.75 11.25
C TRP A 293 8.88 -31.83 10.38
N GLN A 294 9.48 -30.80 10.98
CA GLN A 294 10.36 -29.87 10.23
C GLN A 294 11.57 -30.60 9.64
N ARG A 295 12.17 -31.55 10.36
CA ARG A 295 13.30 -32.35 9.84
C ARG A 295 12.91 -33.18 8.63
N GLU A 296 11.71 -33.74 8.64
CA GLU A 296 11.16 -34.50 7.50
C GLU A 296 10.74 -33.58 6.34
N TRP A 297 10.27 -32.37 6.67
CA TRP A 297 9.85 -31.36 5.69
C TRP A 297 11.04 -30.77 4.94
N LEU A 298 12.12 -30.38 5.65
CA LEU A 298 13.28 -29.61 5.14
C LEU A 298 13.83 -30.02 3.76
N PRO A 299 14.01 -31.32 3.42
CA PRO A 299 14.53 -31.71 2.11
C PRO A 299 13.69 -31.18 0.93
N ARG A 300 12.37 -31.05 1.09
CA ARG A 300 11.47 -30.59 0.03
C ARG A 300 11.65 -29.10 -0.31
N PRO A 301 11.48 -28.13 0.61
CA PRO A 301 11.68 -26.73 0.32
C PRO A 301 13.12 -26.37 -0.08
N LEU A 302 14.12 -27.13 0.40
CA LEU A 302 15.52 -26.94 -0.01
C LEU A 302 15.82 -27.50 -1.41
N SER A 303 14.93 -28.31 -1.98
CA SER A 303 15.05 -28.81 -3.36
C SER A 303 14.42 -27.88 -4.39
N TRP A 304 13.67 -26.87 -3.97
CA TRP A 304 13.04 -25.92 -4.88
C TRP A 304 14.09 -25.04 -5.58
N THR A 305 13.72 -24.54 -6.75
CA THR A 305 14.51 -23.48 -7.43
C THR A 305 14.04 -22.10 -6.98
N HIS A 306 12.75 -21.97 -6.69
CA HIS A 306 12.06 -20.74 -6.38
C HIS A 306 11.10 -20.95 -5.21
N ALA A 307 10.93 -19.93 -4.37
CA ALA A 307 10.07 -19.99 -3.20
C ALA A 307 9.32 -18.67 -3.01
N LEU A 308 7.99 -18.73 -2.96
CA LEU A 308 7.10 -17.61 -2.71
C LEU A 308 6.55 -17.69 -1.28
N SER A 309 7.10 -16.88 -0.39
CA SER A 309 6.64 -16.76 1.00
C SER A 309 5.45 -15.82 1.09
N GLU A 310 4.32 -16.31 1.57
CA GLU A 310 3.11 -15.53 1.80
C GLU A 310 3.11 -14.87 3.18
N SER A 311 2.74 -13.59 3.24
CA SER A 311 2.65 -12.80 4.48
C SER A 311 3.94 -12.78 5.30
N LEU A 312 5.11 -12.85 4.65
CA LEU A 312 6.44 -12.99 5.26
C LEU A 312 6.56 -14.21 6.18
N ARG A 313 5.71 -15.23 6.05
CA ARG A 313 5.77 -16.42 6.90
C ARG A 313 6.94 -17.31 6.50
N PRO A 314 7.53 -18.06 7.45
CA PRO A 314 8.59 -19.00 7.12
C PRO A 314 8.05 -20.11 6.21
N LEU A 315 8.97 -20.76 5.49
CA LEU A 315 8.69 -21.89 4.61
C LEU A 315 9.27 -23.20 5.14
N LEU A 316 10.15 -23.14 6.15
CA LEU A 316 10.83 -24.30 6.72
C LEU A 316 10.24 -24.76 8.07
N GLY A 317 9.09 -24.18 8.48
CA GLY A 317 8.54 -24.31 9.83
C GLY A 317 8.94 -23.15 10.76
N LEU A 318 8.77 -23.30 12.07
CA LEU A 318 9.08 -22.29 13.08
C LEU A 318 10.51 -22.36 13.68
N LEU A 319 11.36 -23.29 13.22
CA LEU A 319 12.71 -23.53 13.75
C LEU A 319 13.60 -22.27 13.69
N ASN A 320 13.51 -21.51 12.60
CA ASN A 320 14.29 -20.28 12.41
C ASN A 320 13.51 -19.01 12.81
N GLY A 321 12.41 -19.16 13.56
CA GLY A 321 11.50 -18.09 13.94
C GLY A 321 10.23 -18.05 13.09
N SER A 322 9.43 -17.00 13.30
CA SER A 322 8.07 -16.88 12.75
C SER A 322 7.96 -16.01 11.50
N VAL A 323 9.10 -15.63 10.90
CA VAL A 323 9.16 -14.83 9.68
C VAL A 323 10.23 -15.35 8.71
N ILE A 324 10.01 -15.15 7.42
CA ILE A 324 10.84 -15.64 6.32
C ILE A 324 12.31 -15.25 6.43
N SER A 325 12.62 -14.12 7.09
CA SER A 325 14.01 -13.69 7.31
C SER A 325 14.86 -14.73 8.05
N GLY A 326 14.24 -15.58 8.87
CA GLY A 326 14.92 -16.70 9.53
C GLY A 326 15.37 -17.78 8.56
N ASP A 327 14.59 -18.06 7.53
CA ASP A 327 14.85 -19.15 6.57
C ASP A 327 15.80 -18.74 5.43
N LEU A 328 15.94 -17.43 5.18
CA LEU A 328 16.71 -16.92 4.03
C LEU A 328 18.13 -17.49 3.94
N ALA A 329 18.82 -17.67 5.07
CA ALA A 329 20.18 -18.20 5.06
C ALA A 329 20.24 -19.66 4.60
N ALA A 330 19.26 -20.49 4.99
CA ALA A 330 19.18 -21.88 4.56
C ALA A 330 18.77 -21.98 3.08
N LEU A 331 17.71 -21.26 2.69
CA LEU A 331 17.19 -21.23 1.32
C LEU A 331 18.25 -20.74 0.32
N ARG A 332 18.97 -19.64 0.63
CA ARG A 332 20.03 -19.12 -0.24
C ARG A 332 21.22 -20.08 -0.38
N ARG A 333 21.62 -20.76 0.70
CA ARG A 333 22.70 -21.76 0.63
C ARG A 333 22.32 -22.96 -0.24
N ALA A 334 21.03 -23.30 -0.31
CA ALA A 334 20.50 -24.31 -1.21
C ALA A 334 20.27 -23.78 -2.64
N GLY A 335 20.57 -22.50 -2.92
CA GLY A 335 20.38 -21.90 -4.24
C GLY A 335 18.92 -21.51 -4.55
N VAL A 336 18.05 -21.49 -3.56
CA VAL A 336 16.64 -21.14 -3.75
C VAL A 336 16.49 -19.61 -3.89
N SER A 337 15.92 -19.18 -5.01
CA SER A 337 15.49 -17.80 -5.23
C SER A 337 14.21 -17.53 -4.43
N VAL A 338 14.19 -16.52 -3.57
CA VAL A 338 13.06 -16.26 -2.65
C VAL A 338 12.36 -14.96 -3.02
N ALA A 339 11.04 -15.02 -3.18
CA ALA A 339 10.14 -13.88 -3.28
C ALA A 339 9.18 -13.86 -2.08
N VAL A 340 8.60 -12.70 -1.81
CA VAL A 340 7.57 -12.53 -0.77
C VAL A 340 6.31 -11.95 -1.40
N LEU A 341 5.15 -12.48 -1.02
CA LEU A 341 3.85 -11.92 -1.34
C LEU A 341 3.17 -11.40 -0.08
N CYS A 342 2.67 -10.18 -0.14
CA CYS A 342 1.87 -9.56 0.92
C CYS A 342 0.38 -9.54 0.54
N HIS A 343 -0.47 -9.98 1.46
CA HIS A 343 -1.92 -10.13 1.32
C HIS A 343 -2.71 -8.97 1.90
N GLY A 344 -2.24 -8.32 2.97
CA GLY A 344 -3.08 -7.32 3.64
C GLY A 344 -2.48 -6.65 4.86
N SER A 345 -3.11 -6.90 6.01
CA SER A 345 -2.88 -6.19 7.27
C SER A 345 -1.48 -6.38 7.85
N GLU A 346 -0.73 -7.38 7.39
CA GLU A 346 0.65 -7.62 7.79
C GLU A 346 1.62 -6.59 7.21
N VAL A 347 1.23 -5.84 6.17
CA VAL A 347 2.01 -4.71 5.63
C VAL A 347 1.21 -3.42 5.50
N ARG A 348 -0.13 -3.45 5.44
CA ARG A 348 -0.97 -2.24 5.36
C ARG A 348 -0.74 -1.37 6.61
N SER A 349 -0.16 -0.19 6.42
CA SER A 349 0.06 0.74 7.53
C SER A 349 -1.26 1.42 7.92
N PRO A 350 -1.75 1.26 9.17
CA PRO A 350 -2.90 2.01 9.68
C PRO A 350 -2.77 3.53 9.51
N ARG A 351 -1.59 4.09 9.79
CA ARG A 351 -1.31 5.52 9.66
C ARG A 351 -1.44 6.00 8.22
N ALA A 352 -0.84 5.29 7.26
CA ALA A 352 -0.94 5.64 5.85
C ALA A 352 -2.37 5.47 5.35
N ALA A 353 -3.01 4.34 5.68
CA ALA A 353 -4.39 4.07 5.28
C ALA A 353 -5.37 5.12 5.82
N GLY A 354 -5.31 5.45 7.12
CA GLY A 354 -6.16 6.48 7.72
C GLY A 354 -5.90 7.90 7.21
N ALA A 355 -4.74 8.17 6.59
CA ALA A 355 -4.46 9.44 5.95
C ALA A 355 -4.90 9.49 4.47
N LEU A 356 -5.01 8.34 3.80
CA LEU A 356 -5.27 8.24 2.36
C LEU A 356 -6.70 7.81 2.02
N TYR A 357 -7.38 7.14 2.93
CA TYR A 357 -8.70 6.53 2.74
C TYR A 357 -9.62 6.98 3.87
N GLU A 358 -10.61 7.80 3.54
CA GLU A 358 -11.54 8.45 4.48
C GLU A 358 -12.28 7.46 5.37
N HIS A 359 -12.71 6.34 4.80
CA HIS A 359 -13.49 5.33 5.52
C HIS A 359 -12.65 4.20 6.11
N ALA A 360 -11.32 4.30 6.08
CA ALA A 360 -10.47 3.19 6.55
C ALA A 360 -10.70 2.94 8.06
N PRO A 361 -10.94 1.69 8.47
CA PRO A 361 -11.40 1.39 9.82
C PRO A 361 -10.21 1.33 10.80
N TYR A 362 -9.44 2.40 10.92
CA TYR A 362 -8.25 2.53 11.77
C TYR A 362 -8.38 3.63 12.83
N GLY A 363 -9.62 3.94 13.24
CA GLY A 363 -9.90 4.95 14.26
C GLY A 363 -9.38 4.58 15.66
N PRO A 364 -9.25 5.59 16.56
CA PRO A 364 -8.72 5.42 17.91
C PRO A 364 -9.54 4.48 18.81
N GLU A 365 -10.79 4.22 18.45
CA GLU A 365 -11.69 3.26 19.10
C GLU A 365 -11.21 1.80 19.01
N HIS A 366 -10.29 1.50 18.10
CA HIS A 366 -9.80 0.15 17.87
C HIS A 366 -8.46 -0.12 18.58
N ALA A 367 -8.50 -0.93 19.63
CA ALA A 367 -7.33 -1.22 20.49
C ALA A 367 -6.16 -1.92 19.77
N ASP A 368 -6.40 -2.59 18.64
CA ASP A 368 -5.39 -3.33 17.89
C ASP A 368 -4.59 -2.48 16.88
N VAL A 369 -4.99 -1.22 16.64
CA VAL A 369 -4.37 -0.33 15.63
C VAL A 369 -2.88 -0.14 15.88
N ALA A 370 -2.46 0.07 17.13
CA ALA A 370 -1.05 0.23 17.48
C ALA A 370 -0.23 -1.04 17.14
N ARG A 371 -0.76 -2.22 17.44
CA ARG A 371 -0.14 -3.51 17.14
C ARG A 371 -0.08 -3.78 15.63
N LEU A 372 -1.13 -3.41 14.89
CA LEU A 372 -1.14 -3.51 13.43
C LEU A 372 -0.09 -2.59 12.80
N GLN A 373 0.06 -1.36 13.31
CA GLN A 373 1.09 -0.44 12.86
C GLN A 373 2.49 -0.98 13.15
N GLU A 374 2.75 -1.48 14.35
CA GLU A 374 4.04 -2.08 14.68
C GLU A 374 4.35 -3.30 13.79
N THR A 375 3.35 -4.13 13.52
CA THR A 375 3.48 -5.31 12.65
C THR A 375 3.81 -4.90 11.21
N SER A 376 3.04 -3.97 10.65
CA SER A 376 3.28 -3.39 9.31
C SER A 376 4.69 -2.80 9.23
N ASP A 377 5.06 -1.94 10.19
CA ASP A 377 6.38 -1.30 10.21
C ASP A 377 7.51 -2.32 10.27
N ARG A 378 7.40 -3.33 11.14
CA ARG A 378 8.39 -4.40 11.26
C ARG A 378 8.51 -5.18 9.94
N ASN A 379 7.39 -5.60 9.36
CA ASN A 379 7.39 -6.42 8.17
C ASN A 379 7.92 -5.66 6.96
N VAL A 380 7.52 -4.41 6.75
CA VAL A 380 8.04 -3.54 5.68
C VAL A 380 9.56 -3.32 5.80
N ARG A 381 10.10 -3.24 7.02
CA ARG A 381 11.56 -3.21 7.23
C ARG A 381 12.22 -4.48 6.70
N LEU A 382 11.69 -5.65 7.05
CA LEU A 382 12.24 -6.96 6.70
C LEU A 382 12.24 -7.23 5.19
N LEU A 383 11.27 -6.71 4.44
CA LEU A 383 11.17 -6.91 2.99
C LEU A 383 12.45 -6.49 2.24
N GLY A 384 13.16 -5.45 2.69
CA GLY A 384 14.42 -5.02 2.07
C GLY A 384 15.55 -6.04 2.21
N GLY A 385 15.48 -6.96 3.18
CA GLY A 385 16.48 -8.00 3.41
C GLY A 385 16.24 -9.30 2.63
N VAL A 386 15.08 -9.44 1.96
CA VAL A 386 14.71 -10.63 1.18
C VAL A 386 15.61 -10.81 -0.04
N GLY A 387 16.06 -9.71 -0.65
CA GLY A 387 16.97 -9.74 -1.80
C GLY A 387 16.36 -10.32 -3.08
N GLY A 388 15.04 -10.51 -3.11
CA GLY A 388 14.28 -10.94 -4.28
C GLY A 388 12.98 -10.14 -4.43
N PRO A 389 12.12 -10.50 -5.39
CA PRO A 389 10.90 -9.76 -5.66
C PRO A 389 9.94 -9.73 -4.47
N VAL A 390 9.20 -8.63 -4.38
CA VAL A 390 8.09 -8.47 -3.44
C VAL A 390 6.83 -8.22 -4.24
N PHE A 391 5.78 -8.95 -3.91
CA PHE A 391 4.49 -8.87 -4.54
C PHE A 391 3.43 -8.39 -3.53
N VAL A 392 2.36 -7.79 -4.03
CA VAL A 392 1.16 -7.48 -3.25
C VAL A 392 -0.08 -8.06 -3.92
N ALA A 393 -0.97 -8.69 -3.18
CA ALA A 393 -2.18 -9.32 -3.72
C ALA A 393 -3.22 -8.30 -4.21
N THR A 394 -3.19 -7.10 -3.65
CA THR A 394 -4.12 -6.03 -3.98
C THR A 394 -3.43 -4.69 -4.25
N PRO A 395 -3.95 -3.84 -5.16
CA PRO A 395 -3.26 -2.61 -5.57
C PRO A 395 -3.14 -1.56 -4.46
N ASP A 396 -4.03 -1.55 -3.46
CA ASP A 396 -3.97 -0.60 -2.34
C ASP A 396 -2.69 -0.76 -1.49
N LEU A 397 -2.15 -1.97 -1.42
CA LEU A 397 -0.96 -2.26 -0.63
C LEU A 397 0.31 -1.61 -1.17
N LEU A 398 0.31 -1.15 -2.42
CA LEU A 398 1.39 -0.33 -2.98
C LEU A 398 1.59 0.99 -2.21
N ASP A 399 0.57 1.48 -1.51
CA ASP A 399 0.70 2.64 -0.62
C ASP A 399 1.56 2.34 0.62
N SER A 400 1.67 1.06 1.01
CA SER A 400 2.51 0.64 2.14
C SER A 400 3.82 -0.02 1.68
N VAL A 401 3.82 -0.66 0.51
CA VAL A 401 4.98 -1.36 -0.07
C VAL A 401 5.23 -0.85 -1.50
N PRO A 402 5.74 0.37 -1.65
CA PRO A 402 5.83 1.07 -2.94
C PRO A 402 6.81 0.45 -3.95
N PHE A 403 7.66 -0.47 -3.51
CA PHE A 403 8.61 -1.19 -4.36
C PHE A 403 8.13 -2.60 -4.74
N ALA A 404 6.92 -2.98 -4.31
CA ALA A 404 6.32 -4.25 -4.69
C ALA A 404 5.71 -4.18 -6.10
N GLU A 405 5.47 -5.35 -6.68
CA GLU A 405 4.71 -5.52 -7.91
C GLU A 405 3.32 -6.10 -7.57
N TRP A 406 2.26 -5.62 -8.21
CA TRP A 406 0.94 -6.18 -7.98
C TRP A 406 0.84 -7.57 -8.63
N LEU A 407 0.49 -8.57 -7.83
CA LEU A 407 0.18 -9.93 -8.26
C LEU A 407 -1.35 -10.11 -8.12
N PRO A 408 -2.11 -10.10 -9.23
CA PRO A 408 -3.56 -10.18 -9.15
C PRO A 408 -4.04 -11.45 -8.45
N ILE A 409 -5.08 -11.28 -7.62
CA ILE A 409 -5.89 -12.38 -7.10
C ILE A 409 -6.44 -13.18 -8.28
N VAL A 410 -6.45 -14.51 -8.17
CA VAL A 410 -6.95 -15.42 -9.20
C VAL A 410 -8.28 -16.02 -8.77
N VAL A 411 -9.21 -16.09 -9.71
CA VAL A 411 -10.52 -16.73 -9.60
C VAL A 411 -10.67 -17.70 -10.77
N ALA A 412 -10.98 -18.96 -10.48
CA ALA A 412 -11.30 -19.96 -11.50
C ALA A 412 -12.70 -19.65 -12.06
N GLU A 413 -12.75 -19.07 -13.27
CA GLU A 413 -14.01 -18.68 -13.92
C GLU A 413 -14.98 -19.86 -14.07
N GLU A 414 -14.46 -21.07 -14.22
CA GLU A 414 -15.25 -22.29 -14.42
C GLU A 414 -16.20 -22.54 -13.24
N ASP A 415 -15.81 -22.13 -12.04
CA ASP A 415 -16.62 -22.23 -10.83
C ASP A 415 -17.78 -21.21 -10.80
N PHE A 416 -17.68 -20.13 -11.58
CA PHE A 416 -18.61 -18.99 -11.56
C PHE A 416 -19.34 -18.80 -12.91
N ALA A 417 -19.54 -19.87 -13.67
CA ALA A 417 -20.23 -19.85 -14.95
C ALA A 417 -21.59 -19.11 -14.91
N VAL A 418 -22.00 -18.58 -16.07
CA VAL A 418 -23.12 -17.63 -16.26
C VAL A 418 -24.35 -17.98 -15.40
N ALA A 419 -24.53 -17.19 -14.34
CA ALA A 419 -25.70 -17.24 -13.49
C ALA A 419 -26.89 -16.49 -14.15
N PRO A 420 -28.14 -16.71 -13.69
CA PRO A 420 -29.32 -16.04 -14.25
C PRO A 420 -29.14 -14.52 -14.31
N PRO A 421 -29.79 -13.81 -15.25
CA PRO A 421 -29.69 -12.35 -15.30
C PRO A 421 -30.06 -11.72 -13.96
N VAL A 422 -29.29 -10.72 -13.54
CA VAL A 422 -29.53 -10.04 -12.26
C VAL A 422 -30.75 -9.14 -12.36
N LEU A 423 -31.45 -8.99 -11.24
CA LEU A 423 -32.55 -8.06 -11.08
C LEU A 423 -33.74 -8.33 -12.02
N GLU A 424 -33.99 -9.58 -12.45
CA GLU A 424 -35.25 -9.94 -13.14
C GLU A 424 -36.40 -10.25 -12.16
N ARG A 425 -36.07 -10.76 -10.97
CA ARG A 425 -37.06 -11.15 -9.95
C ARG A 425 -37.73 -9.94 -9.31
N ALA A 426 -39.02 -10.04 -8.95
CA ALA A 426 -39.74 -8.93 -8.32
C ALA A 426 -39.02 -8.39 -7.07
N VAL A 427 -38.54 -9.28 -6.20
CA VAL A 427 -37.77 -8.97 -4.98
C VAL A 427 -36.32 -9.47 -5.14
N PRO A 428 -35.34 -8.58 -5.40
CA PRO A 428 -33.93 -8.93 -5.55
C PRO A 428 -33.33 -9.62 -4.32
N VAL A 429 -32.38 -10.54 -4.55
CA VAL A 429 -31.59 -11.14 -3.47
C VAL A 429 -30.28 -10.38 -3.33
N VAL A 430 -30.03 -9.87 -2.13
CA VAL A 430 -28.81 -9.15 -1.78
C VAL A 430 -28.01 -9.96 -0.76
N VAL A 431 -26.73 -10.13 -1.05
CA VAL A 431 -25.78 -10.88 -0.22
C VAL A 431 -24.76 -9.94 0.39
N HIS A 432 -24.50 -10.15 1.68
CA HIS A 432 -23.34 -9.62 2.40
C HIS A 432 -22.77 -10.75 3.26
N ALA A 433 -21.49 -11.08 3.06
CA ALA A 433 -20.84 -12.24 3.69
C ALA A 433 -19.50 -11.86 4.34
N PRO A 434 -19.53 -11.19 5.50
CA PRO A 434 -18.30 -10.68 6.11
C PRO A 434 -17.56 -11.73 6.92
N THR A 435 -16.34 -12.07 6.50
CA THR A 435 -15.39 -12.85 7.33
C THR A 435 -14.86 -12.05 8.52
N ASN A 436 -14.82 -10.73 8.40
CA ASN A 436 -14.53 -9.81 9.48
C ASN A 436 -15.37 -8.53 9.30
N PRO A 437 -16.43 -8.34 10.11
CA PRO A 437 -17.39 -7.25 9.95
C PRO A 437 -16.77 -5.85 9.84
N ARG A 438 -15.71 -5.58 10.61
CA ARG A 438 -15.00 -4.29 10.60
C ARG A 438 -14.38 -3.97 9.24
N TRP A 439 -13.67 -4.93 8.63
CA TRP A 439 -13.03 -4.74 7.32
C TRP A 439 -14.02 -4.67 6.16
N LYS A 440 -15.25 -5.13 6.40
CA LYS A 440 -16.31 -5.20 5.40
C LYS A 440 -17.32 -4.04 5.52
N GLY A 441 -17.28 -3.26 6.61
CA GLY A 441 -18.19 -2.16 6.86
C GLY A 441 -19.60 -2.61 7.25
N THR A 442 -19.73 -3.79 7.87
CA THR A 442 -21.03 -4.41 8.19
C THR A 442 -21.92 -3.51 9.03
N ASP A 443 -21.35 -2.73 9.95
CA ASP A 443 -22.11 -1.81 10.82
C ASP A 443 -22.88 -0.73 10.02
N ALA A 444 -22.40 -0.36 8.83
CA ALA A 444 -23.10 0.54 7.92
C ALA A 444 -24.06 -0.19 6.95
N ILE A 445 -23.73 -1.43 6.57
CA ILE A 445 -24.47 -2.20 5.57
C ILE A 445 -25.72 -2.85 6.17
N GLU A 446 -25.57 -3.57 7.27
CA GLU A 446 -26.60 -4.47 7.78
C GLU A 446 -27.88 -3.74 8.25
N PRO A 447 -27.81 -2.59 8.95
CA PRO A 447 -29.02 -1.84 9.29
C PRO A 447 -29.82 -1.36 8.06
N VAL A 448 -29.12 -1.03 6.97
CA VAL A 448 -29.76 -0.64 5.70
C VAL A 448 -30.46 -1.83 5.06
N LEU A 449 -29.78 -2.98 4.96
CA LEU A 449 -30.35 -4.18 4.35
C LEU A 449 -31.60 -4.69 5.09
N LEU A 450 -31.57 -4.71 6.43
CA LEU A 450 -32.71 -5.13 7.23
C LEU A 450 -33.94 -4.23 7.01
N ARG A 451 -33.76 -2.91 7.02
CA ARG A 451 -34.84 -1.96 6.78
C ARG A 451 -35.44 -2.06 5.37
N LEU A 452 -34.61 -2.20 4.35
CA LEU A 452 -35.09 -2.38 2.97
C LEU A 452 -35.80 -3.73 2.76
N GLN A 453 -35.39 -4.75 3.51
CA GLN A 453 -36.11 -6.02 3.55
C GLN A 453 -37.48 -5.87 4.23
N ASP A 454 -37.58 -5.15 5.33
CA ASP A 454 -38.85 -4.88 6.02
C ASP A 454 -39.82 -4.06 5.15
N GLU A 455 -39.29 -3.20 4.26
CA GLU A 455 -40.04 -2.49 3.23
C GLU A 455 -40.45 -3.39 2.04
N GLY A 456 -39.97 -4.64 1.98
CA GLY A 456 -40.25 -5.58 0.89
C GLY A 456 -39.51 -5.29 -0.42
N LEU A 457 -38.44 -4.46 -0.37
CA LEU A 457 -37.70 -4.05 -1.57
C LEU A 457 -36.63 -5.05 -1.98
N LEU A 458 -36.16 -5.89 -1.05
CA LEU A 458 -35.14 -6.91 -1.29
C LEU A 458 -35.26 -8.06 -0.29
N GLU A 459 -34.62 -9.18 -0.60
CA GLU A 459 -34.36 -10.29 0.31
C GLU A 459 -32.87 -10.23 0.72
N TYR A 460 -32.59 -9.99 2.00
CA TYR A 460 -31.23 -10.00 2.53
C TYR A 460 -30.85 -11.40 2.98
N ARG A 461 -29.90 -12.02 2.27
CA ARG A 461 -29.28 -13.28 2.69
C ARG A 461 -28.00 -13.01 3.44
N ARG A 462 -28.12 -13.04 4.76
CA ARG A 462 -26.98 -12.97 5.66
C ARG A 462 -26.25 -14.31 5.68
N TYR A 463 -24.98 -14.27 5.30
CA TYR A 463 -24.06 -15.35 5.62
C TYR A 463 -23.07 -14.84 6.67
N GLY A 464 -22.69 -15.72 7.61
CA GLY A 464 -21.54 -15.45 8.46
C GLY A 464 -20.26 -15.61 7.64
N THR A 465 -19.48 -16.62 7.99
CA THR A 465 -18.40 -17.09 7.13
C THR A 465 -18.97 -18.05 6.09
N LEU A 466 -18.88 -17.69 4.80
CA LEU A 466 -19.20 -18.60 3.69
C LEU A 466 -18.04 -19.60 3.50
N PRO A 467 -18.27 -20.91 3.64
CA PRO A 467 -17.28 -21.91 3.25
C PRO A 467 -16.98 -21.82 1.75
N PRO A 468 -15.72 -22.01 1.31
CA PRO A 468 -15.35 -21.84 -0.09
C PRO A 468 -16.18 -22.65 -1.09
N PRO A 469 -16.54 -23.93 -0.83
CA PRO A 469 -17.39 -24.71 -1.74
C PRO A 469 -18.81 -24.17 -1.89
N GLU A 470 -19.31 -23.38 -0.94
CA GLU A 470 -20.66 -22.82 -0.95
C GLU A 470 -20.74 -21.46 -1.67
N VAL A 471 -19.60 -20.77 -1.83
CA VAL A 471 -19.54 -19.43 -2.44
C VAL A 471 -20.13 -19.40 -3.85
N PRO A 472 -19.79 -20.31 -4.78
CA PRO A 472 -20.39 -20.33 -6.12
C PRO A 472 -21.92 -20.40 -6.11
N ALA A 473 -22.49 -21.29 -5.29
CA ALA A 473 -23.93 -21.46 -5.18
C ALA A 473 -24.61 -20.20 -4.61
N ALA A 474 -24.05 -19.62 -3.54
CA ALA A 474 -24.56 -18.41 -2.93
C ALA A 474 -24.54 -17.22 -3.90
N LEU A 475 -23.44 -17.03 -4.64
CA LEU A 475 -23.33 -15.94 -5.62
C LEU A 475 -24.25 -16.15 -6.82
N ARG A 476 -24.41 -17.37 -7.31
CA ARG A 476 -25.33 -17.70 -8.42
C ARG A 476 -26.77 -17.31 -8.09
N GLU A 477 -27.18 -17.44 -6.83
CA GLU A 477 -28.53 -17.08 -6.38
C GLU A 477 -28.69 -15.59 -6.06
N ALA A 478 -27.60 -14.85 -5.88
CA ALA A 478 -27.64 -13.41 -5.64
C ALA A 478 -27.97 -12.62 -6.92
N ASP A 479 -28.58 -11.44 -6.75
CA ASP A 479 -28.56 -10.38 -7.77
C ASP A 479 -27.45 -9.38 -7.47
N VAL A 480 -27.29 -9.05 -6.17
CA VAL A 480 -26.39 -8.01 -5.69
C VAL A 480 -25.50 -8.56 -4.58
N LEU A 481 -24.19 -8.31 -4.67
CA LEU A 481 -23.23 -8.45 -3.58
C LEU A 481 -22.88 -7.06 -3.04
N ILE A 482 -22.91 -6.87 -1.72
CA ILE A 482 -22.31 -5.70 -1.07
C ILE A 482 -21.03 -6.13 -0.34
N ASP A 483 -19.88 -5.59 -0.76
CA ASP A 483 -18.57 -5.93 -0.21
C ASP A 483 -17.68 -4.67 -0.07
N HIS A 484 -16.79 -4.68 0.93
CA HIS A 484 -15.73 -3.66 1.10
C HIS A 484 -16.16 -2.19 0.96
N VAL A 485 -17.10 -1.71 1.79
CA VAL A 485 -17.49 -0.28 1.74
C VAL A 485 -16.52 0.66 2.48
N VAL A 486 -15.50 0.14 3.18
CA VAL A 486 -14.59 0.93 4.03
C VAL A 486 -13.14 1.00 3.55
N LEU A 487 -12.62 -0.05 2.91
CA LEU A 487 -11.18 -0.16 2.61
C LEU A 487 -10.74 0.58 1.34
N GLY A 488 -11.66 0.91 0.45
CA GLY A 488 -11.34 1.57 -0.83
C GLY A 488 -10.71 0.64 -1.85
N ASN A 489 -10.96 -0.67 -1.75
CA ASN A 489 -10.41 -1.69 -2.63
C ASN A 489 -11.35 -2.91 -2.75
N TYR A 490 -11.23 -3.68 -3.83
CA TYR A 490 -11.95 -4.94 -4.04
C TYR A 490 -11.02 -6.15 -3.81
N ALA A 491 -11.60 -7.29 -3.44
CA ALA A 491 -10.85 -8.52 -3.17
C ALA A 491 -11.60 -9.76 -3.67
N THR A 492 -11.21 -10.95 -3.22
CA THR A 492 -11.65 -12.24 -3.76
C THR A 492 -13.17 -12.35 -3.94
N LEU A 493 -13.97 -12.06 -2.91
CA LEU A 493 -15.43 -12.20 -3.01
C LEU A 493 -16.05 -11.23 -4.02
N SER A 494 -15.56 -9.98 -4.06
CA SER A 494 -15.96 -9.01 -5.08
C SER A 494 -15.65 -9.53 -6.49
N ILE A 495 -14.46 -10.12 -6.70
CA ILE A 495 -14.02 -10.64 -8.00
C ILE A 495 -14.85 -11.86 -8.40
N GLN A 496 -15.12 -12.77 -7.46
CA GLN A 496 -15.99 -13.93 -7.68
C GLN A 496 -17.41 -13.51 -8.07
N ALA A 497 -17.97 -12.47 -7.44
CA ALA A 497 -19.28 -11.93 -7.81
C ALA A 497 -19.27 -11.27 -9.19
N MET A 498 -18.22 -10.52 -9.53
CA MET A 498 -18.03 -9.98 -10.88
C MET A 498 -17.92 -11.12 -11.92
N ALA A 499 -17.15 -12.17 -11.63
CA ALA A 499 -17.02 -13.34 -12.50
C ALA A 499 -18.37 -14.04 -12.73
N ALA A 500 -19.19 -14.15 -11.69
CA ALA A 500 -20.56 -14.66 -11.75
C ALA A 500 -21.56 -13.69 -12.43
N GLY A 501 -21.13 -12.51 -12.88
CA GLY A 501 -21.98 -11.48 -13.48
C GLY A 501 -23.01 -10.91 -12.51
N ARG A 502 -22.67 -10.82 -11.22
CA ARG A 502 -23.51 -10.19 -10.19
C ARG A 502 -23.22 -8.70 -10.11
N LEU A 503 -24.22 -7.90 -9.72
CA LEU A 503 -23.99 -6.50 -9.40
C LEU A 503 -23.17 -6.42 -8.10
N VAL A 504 -22.04 -5.73 -8.12
CA VAL A 504 -21.22 -5.51 -6.93
C VAL A 504 -21.31 -4.06 -6.49
N LEU A 505 -21.73 -3.83 -5.26
CA LEU A 505 -21.68 -2.55 -4.57
C LEU A 505 -20.50 -2.57 -3.59
N GLY A 506 -19.64 -1.57 -3.67
CA GLY A 506 -18.46 -1.49 -2.81
C GLY A 506 -17.67 -0.20 -3.01
N HIS A 507 -16.73 0.08 -2.11
CA HIS A 507 -15.88 1.26 -2.19
C HIS A 507 -14.57 0.89 -2.90
N VAL A 508 -14.37 1.38 -4.13
CA VAL A 508 -13.10 1.26 -4.85
C VAL A 508 -12.55 2.65 -5.09
N HIS A 509 -11.61 3.05 -4.24
CA HIS A 509 -11.09 4.41 -4.20
C HIS A 509 -10.43 4.79 -5.53
N ALA A 510 -10.54 6.06 -5.92
CA ALA A 510 -10.03 6.56 -7.21
C ALA A 510 -8.53 6.24 -7.44
N ARG A 511 -7.72 6.25 -6.37
CA ARG A 511 -6.30 5.83 -6.43
C ARG A 511 -6.13 4.38 -6.88
N VAL A 512 -6.95 3.46 -6.36
CA VAL A 512 -6.93 2.05 -6.75
C VAL A 512 -7.40 1.90 -8.19
N ARG A 513 -8.47 2.60 -8.58
CA ARG A 513 -8.99 2.57 -9.96
C ARG A 513 -7.92 3.00 -10.99
N ARG A 514 -7.12 4.03 -10.69
CA ARG A 514 -6.02 4.49 -11.58
C ARG A 514 -4.87 3.50 -11.75
N ARG A 515 -4.70 2.56 -10.82
CA ARG A 515 -3.64 1.54 -10.89
C ARG A 515 -4.02 0.38 -11.80
N LEU A 516 -5.25 0.33 -12.29
CA LEU A 516 -5.78 -0.78 -13.05
C LEU A 516 -5.91 -0.39 -14.52
N PRO A 517 -5.61 -1.31 -15.44
CA PRO A 517 -5.69 -1.05 -16.87
C PRO A 517 -7.13 -1.01 -17.39
N LEU A 518 -8.10 -1.42 -16.57
CA LEU A 518 -9.52 -1.52 -16.94
C LEU A 518 -10.41 -0.86 -15.87
N PRO A 519 -11.54 -0.26 -16.26
CA PRO A 519 -12.52 0.24 -15.30
C PRO A 519 -13.10 -0.92 -14.49
N VAL A 520 -13.13 -0.75 -13.17
CA VAL A 520 -13.66 -1.77 -12.24
C VAL A 520 -15.20 -1.72 -12.25
N PRO A 521 -15.91 -2.81 -12.61
CA PRO A 521 -17.37 -2.86 -12.67
C PRO A 521 -18.00 -3.05 -11.28
N VAL A 522 -17.64 -2.14 -10.38
CA VAL A 522 -18.19 -2.03 -9.02
C VAL A 522 -18.91 -0.68 -8.92
N LEU A 523 -20.16 -0.73 -8.51
CA LEU A 523 -20.96 0.45 -8.22
C LEU A 523 -20.47 1.08 -6.91
N GLU A 524 -19.91 2.28 -7.04
CA GLU A 524 -19.26 2.98 -5.94
C GLU A 524 -20.21 3.19 -4.76
N THR A 525 -19.86 2.61 -3.61
CA THR A 525 -20.68 2.59 -2.40
C THR A 525 -19.80 2.75 -1.17
N THR A 526 -20.03 3.82 -0.41
CA THR A 526 -19.35 4.13 0.87
C THR A 526 -20.27 3.86 2.06
N PRO A 527 -19.80 3.90 3.32
CA PRO A 527 -20.65 3.70 4.49
C PRO A 527 -21.83 4.69 4.54
N ASP A 528 -21.60 5.93 4.09
CA ASP A 528 -22.60 7.00 4.12
C ASP A 528 -23.62 6.92 2.97
N THR A 529 -23.32 6.14 1.92
CA THR A 529 -24.10 6.11 0.68
C THR A 529 -24.79 4.78 0.40
N VAL A 530 -24.60 3.75 1.24
CA VAL A 530 -25.15 2.39 1.06
C VAL A 530 -26.64 2.41 0.71
N GLU A 531 -27.47 3.08 1.51
CA GLU A 531 -28.92 3.11 1.28
C GLU A 531 -29.29 3.79 -0.03
N GLN A 532 -28.73 4.98 -0.27
CA GLN A 532 -29.02 5.77 -1.46
C GLN A 532 -28.65 5.00 -2.73
N VAL A 533 -27.44 4.44 -2.78
CA VAL A 533 -26.91 3.71 -3.94
C VAL A 533 -27.71 2.45 -4.18
N LEU A 534 -28.04 1.70 -3.11
CA LEU A 534 -28.84 0.49 -3.24
C LEU A 534 -30.25 0.79 -3.76
N ARG A 535 -30.96 1.79 -3.20
CA ARG A 535 -32.28 2.19 -3.73
C ARG A 535 -32.20 2.63 -5.20
N ALA A 536 -31.17 3.40 -5.56
CA ALA A 536 -30.96 3.81 -6.95
C ALA A 536 -30.73 2.62 -7.88
N ALA A 537 -29.91 1.64 -7.46
CA ALA A 537 -29.66 0.42 -8.22
C ALA A 537 -30.93 -0.44 -8.39
N LEU A 538 -31.77 -0.53 -7.35
CA LEU A 538 -33.04 -1.25 -7.41
C LEU A 538 -34.09 -0.55 -8.28
N ALA A 539 -34.02 0.78 -8.40
CA ALA A 539 -34.89 1.56 -9.28
C ALA A 539 -34.43 1.50 -10.75
N ASP A 540 -33.13 1.65 -11.01
CA ASP A 540 -32.52 1.49 -12.34
C ASP A 540 -31.96 0.08 -12.54
N ARG A 541 -32.88 -0.87 -12.69
CA ARG A 541 -32.54 -2.29 -12.87
C ARG A 541 -31.79 -2.54 -14.17
N ALA A 542 -32.13 -1.80 -15.23
CA ALA A 542 -31.50 -1.92 -16.54
C ALA A 542 -30.04 -1.45 -16.51
N GLY A 543 -29.76 -0.27 -15.95
CA GLY A 543 -28.39 0.23 -15.77
C GLY A 543 -27.56 -0.67 -14.86
N SER A 544 -28.15 -1.15 -13.77
CA SER A 544 -27.51 -2.09 -12.84
C SER A 544 -27.16 -3.43 -13.50
N ALA A 545 -28.07 -4.01 -14.30
CA ALA A 545 -27.81 -5.22 -15.05
C ALA A 545 -26.72 -5.02 -16.12
N ALA A 546 -26.71 -3.85 -16.80
CA ALA A 546 -25.68 -3.51 -17.77
C ALA A 546 -24.29 -3.35 -17.14
N LEU A 547 -24.20 -2.85 -15.91
CA LEU A 547 -22.94 -2.81 -15.14
C LEU A 547 -22.50 -4.21 -14.73
N ALA A 548 -23.41 -5.02 -14.17
CA ALA A 548 -23.12 -6.40 -13.76
C ALA A 548 -22.61 -7.27 -14.93
N ALA A 549 -23.14 -7.07 -16.13
CA ALA A 549 -22.72 -7.76 -17.35
C ALA A 549 -21.26 -7.48 -17.76
N GLN A 550 -20.63 -6.41 -17.26
CA GLN A 550 -19.20 -6.10 -17.51
C GLN A 550 -18.27 -6.93 -16.61
N GLY A 551 -18.79 -7.45 -15.49
CA GLY A 551 -18.04 -8.20 -14.48
C GLY A 551 -17.24 -9.39 -15.04
N PRO A 552 -17.85 -10.30 -15.82
CA PRO A 552 -17.16 -11.50 -16.31
C PRO A 552 -15.97 -11.15 -17.23
N ALA A 553 -16.12 -10.15 -18.10
CA ALA A 553 -15.04 -9.70 -18.98
C ALA A 553 -13.88 -9.06 -18.17
N PHE A 554 -14.20 -8.28 -17.14
CA PHE A 554 -13.18 -7.72 -16.24
C PHE A 554 -12.43 -8.81 -15.47
N ALA A 555 -13.16 -9.78 -14.89
CA ALA A 555 -12.57 -10.91 -14.18
C ALA A 555 -11.66 -11.73 -15.10
N ARG A 556 -12.09 -12.01 -16.33
CA ARG A 556 -11.27 -12.70 -17.33
C ARG A 556 -10.01 -11.97 -17.70
N ALA A 557 -10.10 -10.66 -17.89
CA ALA A 557 -8.97 -9.88 -18.34
C ALA A 557 -7.85 -9.78 -17.30
N LEU A 558 -8.17 -9.81 -16.00
CA LEU A 558 -7.21 -9.51 -14.92
C LEU A 558 -7.05 -10.61 -13.86
N HIS A 559 -8.00 -11.53 -13.73
CA HIS A 559 -8.13 -12.42 -12.58
C HIS A 559 -8.27 -13.91 -12.95
N ASP A 560 -8.13 -14.31 -14.21
CA ASP A 560 -8.18 -15.72 -14.65
C ASP A 560 -6.85 -16.49 -14.50
N GLY A 561 -5.83 -15.81 -13.98
CA GLY A 561 -4.49 -16.37 -13.75
C GLY A 561 -3.43 -16.00 -14.79
N ARG A 562 -3.79 -15.59 -16.01
CA ARG A 562 -2.81 -15.27 -17.07
C ARG A 562 -1.92 -14.09 -16.69
N VAL A 563 -2.53 -13.02 -16.16
CA VAL A 563 -1.76 -11.85 -15.69
C VAL A 563 -0.85 -12.22 -14.52
N SER A 564 -1.33 -13.03 -13.58
CA SER A 564 -0.54 -13.46 -12.41
C SER A 564 0.61 -14.37 -12.80
N ALA A 565 0.38 -15.32 -13.71
CA ALA A 565 1.42 -16.18 -14.26
C ALA A 565 2.49 -15.35 -14.99
N ARG A 566 2.10 -14.36 -15.80
CA ARG A 566 3.04 -13.45 -16.46
C ARG A 566 3.89 -12.66 -15.46
N VAL A 567 3.28 -12.09 -14.43
CA VAL A 567 3.99 -11.35 -13.37
C VAL A 567 5.00 -12.24 -12.67
N LEU A 568 4.62 -13.46 -12.30
CA LEU A 568 5.53 -14.44 -11.70
C LEU A 568 6.60 -14.91 -12.69
N GLY A 569 6.25 -15.11 -13.95
CA GLY A 569 7.14 -15.57 -15.02
C GLY A 569 8.36 -14.66 -15.21
N ARG A 570 8.22 -13.35 -15.02
CA ARG A 570 9.33 -12.38 -15.05
C ARG A 570 10.42 -12.69 -14.02
N TRP A 571 10.05 -13.30 -12.90
CA TRP A 571 10.98 -13.74 -11.86
C TRP A 571 11.44 -15.20 -12.06
N LEU A 572 10.52 -16.09 -12.43
CA LEU A 572 10.79 -17.53 -12.55
C LEU A 572 11.68 -17.90 -13.74
N THR A 573 11.69 -17.08 -14.79
CA THR A 573 12.43 -17.35 -16.05
C THR A 573 13.73 -16.56 -16.19
N ARG A 574 14.27 -16.04 -15.08
CA ARG A 574 15.47 -15.20 -15.05
C ARG A 574 16.76 -15.97 -14.81
#